data_AF-A0A2H0FNE6-F1
#
_entry.id   AF-A0A2H0FNE6-F1
#
_cell.length_a   1.000
_cell.length_b   1.000
_cell.length_c   1.000
_cell.angle_alpha   90.00
_cell.angle_beta   90.00
_cell.angle_gamma   90.00
#
_symmetry.space_group_name_H-M   'P 1'
#
loop_
_entity.id
_entity.type
_entity.pdbx_description
1 polymer ?
#
loop_
_entity_poly.entity_id
_entity_poly.type
_entity_poly.pdbx_seq_one_letter_code
_entity_poly.pdbx_strand_id
1 'polypeptide(L)'
;MLNALLLVGSVYYLPKLNKYQKGFILILLSIELMTSLQNAQSNGLIAGLFVLAFALLEREKYSFATLLIVFSVFVKLFGIVGFVLFLFYPKKWKLVLYSILWSVLLLVIPLIFIDYSQYKLLIYSFGNLLFNDHTASHGLSVIGLLSSWFGAEFNKMYIVLAGVIVFLIPFVKIKEYKNYTFRLLALSSLLIWVVIFNHKAESPTYVIAMTGAAIWFVISEKNKLNIALFALAFLLTSLSPTDIFPRFIRNEYIKPFTLKALPCIIIWFKIIYDMIVFKENSKNANNHS
;
A
#
# COMPACT_ATOMS: atom_id res chain seq x y z
N MET A 1 6.85 -10.26 -15.48
CA MET A 1 5.49 -10.63 -15.95
C MET A 1 4.50 -10.83 -14.80
N LEU A 2 4.77 -11.71 -13.82
CA LEU A 2 3.86 -11.97 -12.68
C LEU A 2 3.47 -10.71 -11.88
N ASN A 3 4.44 -9.83 -11.63
CA ASN A 3 4.27 -8.51 -10.98
C ASN A 3 3.10 -7.70 -11.56
N ALA A 4 3.05 -7.58 -12.89
CA ALA A 4 2.06 -6.78 -13.60
C ALA A 4 0.72 -7.51 -13.72
N LEU A 5 0.77 -8.82 -14.06
CA LEU A 5 -0.44 -9.62 -14.24
C LEU A 5 -1.27 -9.72 -12.96
N LEU A 6 -0.62 -9.87 -11.80
CA LEU A 6 -1.34 -9.93 -10.53
C LEU A 6 -2.02 -8.59 -10.23
N LEU A 7 -1.32 -7.47 -10.41
CA LEU A 7 -1.91 -6.14 -10.19
C LEU A 7 -3.10 -5.90 -11.12
N VAL A 8 -2.94 -6.13 -12.42
CA VAL A 8 -4.02 -6.00 -13.41
C VAL A 8 -5.21 -6.89 -13.06
N GLY A 9 -4.96 -8.18 -12.81
CA GLY A 9 -6.00 -9.14 -12.44
C GLY A 9 -6.73 -8.75 -11.15
N SER A 10 -5.99 -8.28 -10.13
CA SER A 10 -6.54 -7.86 -8.85
C SER A 10 -7.49 -6.66 -8.98
N VAL A 11 -7.12 -5.65 -9.77
CA VAL A 11 -7.96 -4.46 -10.02
C VAL A 11 -9.23 -4.88 -10.76
N TYR A 12 -9.14 -5.76 -11.74
CA TYR A 12 -10.32 -6.29 -12.41
C TYR A 12 -11.20 -7.17 -11.50
N TYR A 13 -10.62 -7.79 -10.48
CA TYR A 13 -11.34 -8.61 -9.51
C TYR A 13 -12.09 -7.81 -8.44
N LEU A 14 -11.73 -6.54 -8.21
CA LEU A 14 -12.42 -5.64 -7.27
C LEU A 14 -13.93 -5.59 -7.56
N PRO A 15 -14.79 -5.80 -6.54
CA PRO A 15 -16.23 -5.70 -6.72
C PRO A 15 -16.69 -4.23 -6.81
N LYS A 16 -17.94 -4.00 -7.23
CA LYS A 16 -18.61 -2.68 -7.17
C LYS A 16 -17.91 -1.51 -7.90
N LEU A 17 -16.90 -1.79 -8.72
CA LEU A 17 -16.30 -0.86 -9.68
C LEU A 17 -16.63 -1.33 -11.10
N ASN A 18 -17.03 -0.41 -11.96
CA ASN A 18 -17.32 -0.71 -13.36
C ASN A 18 -16.01 -0.90 -14.17
N LYS A 19 -16.13 -1.43 -15.40
CA LYS A 19 -14.97 -1.75 -16.25
C LYS A 19 -14.14 -0.50 -16.60
N TYR A 20 -14.79 0.64 -16.81
CA TYR A 20 -14.12 1.90 -17.14
C TYR A 20 -13.29 2.43 -15.96
N GLN A 21 -13.85 2.39 -14.74
CA GLN A 21 -13.15 2.74 -13.51
C GLN A 21 -11.90 1.87 -13.30
N LYS A 22 -12.04 0.56 -13.52
CA LYS A 22 -10.92 -0.40 -13.42
C LYS A 22 -9.83 -0.13 -14.46
N GLY A 23 -10.23 0.08 -15.72
CA GLY A 23 -9.29 0.46 -16.79
C GLY A 23 -8.58 1.77 -16.49
N PHE A 24 -9.31 2.76 -15.98
CA PHE A 24 -8.76 4.06 -15.62
C PHE A 24 -7.73 3.97 -14.49
N ILE A 25 -7.98 3.17 -13.45
CA ILE A 25 -6.98 2.87 -12.41
C ILE A 25 -5.68 2.35 -13.06
N LEU A 26 -5.78 1.36 -13.96
CA LEU A 26 -4.59 0.76 -14.58
C LEU A 26 -3.85 1.73 -15.50
N ILE A 27 -4.55 2.61 -16.22
CA ILE A 27 -3.94 3.67 -17.02
C ILE A 27 -3.15 4.62 -16.12
N LEU A 28 -3.73 5.05 -15.00
CA LEU A 28 -3.06 5.92 -14.03
C LEU A 28 -1.82 5.28 -13.40
N LEU A 29 -1.81 3.96 -13.26
CA LEU A 29 -0.69 3.19 -12.70
C LEU A 29 0.39 2.82 -13.70
N SER A 30 0.13 2.95 -15.00
CA SER A 30 1.03 2.44 -16.06
C SER A 30 2.48 2.92 -15.91
N ILE A 31 2.68 4.19 -15.59
CA ILE A 31 4.00 4.83 -15.46
C ILE A 31 4.77 4.28 -14.24
N GLU A 32 4.12 4.19 -13.09
CA GLU A 32 4.74 3.65 -11.87
C GLU A 32 4.97 2.14 -11.99
N LEU A 33 4.06 1.42 -12.63
CA LEU A 33 4.22 0.00 -12.90
C LEU A 33 5.41 -0.25 -13.84
N MET A 34 5.57 0.55 -14.89
CA MET A 34 6.73 0.48 -15.79
C MET A 34 8.03 0.77 -15.03
N THR A 35 8.06 1.81 -14.20
CA THR A 35 9.21 2.14 -13.35
C THR A 35 9.55 0.99 -12.41
N SER A 36 8.55 0.38 -11.75
CA SER A 36 8.75 -0.77 -10.86
C SER A 36 9.30 -1.99 -11.58
N LEU A 37 8.81 -2.28 -12.79
CA LEU A 37 9.25 -3.42 -13.59
C LEU A 37 10.68 -3.25 -14.10
N GLN A 38 11.04 -2.06 -14.57
CA GLN A 38 12.39 -1.74 -15.06
C GLN A 38 13.45 -1.83 -13.96
N ASN A 39 13.06 -1.56 -12.71
CA ASN A 39 13.94 -1.71 -11.54
C ASN A 39 13.91 -3.13 -10.94
N ALA A 40 13.27 -4.10 -11.61
CA ALA A 40 13.17 -5.50 -11.18
C ALA A 40 12.62 -5.70 -9.74
N GLN A 41 11.80 -4.76 -9.22
CA GLN A 41 11.26 -4.84 -7.86
C GLN A 41 9.91 -5.54 -7.81
N SER A 42 9.61 -6.22 -6.69
CA SER A 42 8.34 -6.92 -6.41
C SER A 42 7.18 -6.02 -5.99
N ASN A 43 7.24 -4.70 -6.20
CA ASN A 43 6.25 -3.77 -5.64
C ASN A 43 4.86 -3.88 -6.30
N GLY A 44 4.79 -4.09 -7.62
CA GLY A 44 3.52 -4.34 -8.31
C GLY A 44 2.81 -5.61 -7.81
N LEU A 45 3.59 -6.66 -7.48
CA LEU A 45 3.12 -7.90 -6.88
C LEU A 45 2.51 -7.61 -5.51
N ILE A 46 3.21 -6.85 -4.64
CA ILE A 46 2.69 -6.49 -3.31
C ILE A 46 1.38 -5.70 -3.42
N ALA A 47 1.31 -4.71 -4.31
CA ALA A 47 0.08 -3.98 -4.57
C ALA A 47 -1.06 -4.93 -5.01
N GLY A 48 -0.77 -5.83 -5.95
CA GLY A 48 -1.73 -6.82 -6.44
C GLY A 48 -2.18 -7.81 -5.37
N LEU A 49 -1.27 -8.24 -4.47
CA LEU A 49 -1.59 -9.12 -3.35
C LEU A 49 -2.56 -8.46 -2.38
N PHE A 50 -2.33 -7.20 -2.00
CA PHE A 50 -3.25 -6.48 -1.11
C PHE A 50 -4.61 -6.23 -1.76
N VAL A 51 -4.64 -5.79 -3.01
CA VAL A 51 -5.90 -5.54 -3.74
C VAL A 51 -6.68 -6.84 -3.94
N LEU A 52 -6.01 -7.94 -4.30
CA LEU A 52 -6.67 -9.22 -4.48
C LEU A 52 -7.12 -9.84 -3.16
N ALA A 53 -6.32 -9.72 -2.09
CA ALA A 53 -6.71 -10.15 -0.76
C ALA A 53 -7.98 -9.43 -0.31
N PHE A 54 -8.05 -8.11 -0.47
CA PHE A 54 -9.25 -7.33 -0.22
C PHE A 54 -10.45 -7.85 -1.03
N ALA A 55 -10.29 -8.03 -2.34
CA ALA A 55 -11.38 -8.49 -3.21
C ALA A 55 -11.84 -9.93 -2.89
N LEU A 56 -10.94 -10.79 -2.36
CA LEU A 56 -11.29 -12.13 -1.86
C LEU A 56 -12.02 -12.07 -0.52
N LEU A 57 -11.63 -11.16 0.38
CA LEU A 57 -12.34 -10.93 1.64
C LEU A 57 -13.79 -10.46 1.38
N GLU A 58 -13.99 -9.52 0.43
CA GLU A 58 -15.32 -9.08 -0.01
C GLU A 58 -16.21 -10.22 -0.56
N ARG A 59 -15.59 -11.32 -0.98
CA ARG A 59 -16.28 -12.52 -1.50
C ARG A 59 -16.26 -13.69 -0.51
N GLU A 60 -15.93 -13.44 0.75
CA GLU A 60 -15.83 -14.44 1.82
C GLU A 60 -14.86 -15.60 1.55
N LYS A 61 -13.90 -15.42 0.63
CA LYS A 61 -12.86 -16.40 0.33
C LYS A 61 -11.68 -16.26 1.30
N TYR A 62 -11.96 -16.44 2.59
CA TYR A 62 -11.04 -16.13 3.70
C TYR A 62 -9.69 -16.86 3.63
N SER A 63 -9.68 -18.15 3.25
CA SER A 63 -8.43 -18.92 3.19
C SER A 63 -7.45 -18.34 2.16
N PHE A 64 -7.93 -18.11 0.92
CA PHE A 64 -7.11 -17.52 -0.14
C PHE A 64 -6.71 -16.08 0.18
N ALA A 65 -7.62 -15.26 0.72
CA ALA A 65 -7.27 -13.91 1.13
C ALA A 65 -6.13 -13.91 2.16
N THR A 66 -6.20 -14.82 3.13
CA THR A 66 -5.19 -14.97 4.16
C THR A 66 -3.86 -15.46 3.60
N LEU A 67 -3.88 -16.41 2.66
CA LEU A 67 -2.68 -16.84 1.93
C LEU A 67 -1.97 -15.66 1.28
N LEU A 68 -2.70 -14.78 0.59
CA LEU A 68 -2.08 -13.64 -0.10
C LEU A 68 -1.47 -12.61 0.88
N ILE A 69 -2.13 -12.35 2.01
CA ILE A 69 -1.59 -11.46 3.04
C ILE A 69 -0.35 -12.08 3.68
N VAL A 70 -0.41 -13.35 4.11
CA VAL A 70 0.76 -14.05 4.67
C VAL A 70 1.90 -14.07 3.66
N PHE A 71 1.64 -14.46 2.41
CA PHE A 71 2.62 -14.47 1.33
C PHE A 71 3.26 -13.09 1.13
N SER A 72 2.48 -12.00 1.23
CA SER A 72 3.04 -10.65 1.15
C SER A 72 4.07 -10.36 2.25
N VAL A 73 3.92 -10.91 3.46
CA VAL A 73 4.89 -10.78 4.56
C VAL A 73 6.22 -11.47 4.22
N PHE A 74 6.16 -12.67 3.63
CA PHE A 74 7.34 -13.43 3.22
C PHE A 74 8.08 -12.77 2.06
N VAL A 75 7.38 -12.01 1.21
CA VAL A 75 8.00 -11.22 0.15
C VAL A 75 8.56 -9.90 0.68
N LYS A 76 7.81 -9.18 1.52
CA LYS A 76 8.24 -7.94 2.19
C LYS A 76 7.62 -7.83 3.58
N LEU A 77 8.44 -7.57 4.61
CA LEU A 77 7.99 -7.55 6.01
C LEU A 77 6.85 -6.57 6.30
N PHE A 78 6.81 -5.41 5.62
CA PHE A 78 5.70 -4.45 5.76
C PHE A 78 4.35 -5.01 5.26
N GLY A 79 4.36 -6.16 4.58
CA GLY A 79 3.19 -6.98 4.28
C GLY A 79 2.30 -7.25 5.50
N ILE A 80 2.90 -7.26 6.70
CA ILE A 80 2.20 -7.50 7.97
C ILE A 80 1.07 -6.51 8.23
N VAL A 81 1.16 -5.29 7.69
CA VAL A 81 0.12 -4.26 7.86
C VAL A 81 -1.18 -4.69 7.16
N GLY A 82 -1.10 -5.55 6.13
CA GLY A 82 -2.27 -6.08 5.42
C GLY A 82 -3.25 -6.85 6.30
N PHE A 83 -2.81 -7.39 7.44
CA PHE A 83 -3.69 -8.04 8.42
C PHE A 83 -4.75 -7.10 8.99
N VAL A 84 -4.54 -5.78 8.92
CA VAL A 84 -5.53 -4.80 9.38
C VAL A 84 -6.86 -4.91 8.64
N LEU A 85 -6.86 -5.42 7.40
CA LEU A 85 -8.08 -5.65 6.63
C LEU A 85 -9.02 -6.64 7.34
N PHE A 86 -8.50 -7.55 8.17
CA PHE A 86 -9.31 -8.54 8.89
C PHE A 86 -10.26 -7.91 9.91
N LEU A 87 -9.99 -6.68 10.36
CA LEU A 87 -10.86 -5.97 11.29
C LEU A 87 -12.27 -5.78 10.72
N PHE A 88 -12.39 -5.64 9.40
CA PHE A 88 -13.64 -5.30 8.71
C PHE A 88 -14.53 -6.49 8.37
N TYR A 89 -14.04 -7.73 8.53
CA TYR A 89 -14.75 -8.93 8.07
C TYR A 89 -15.16 -9.85 9.23
N PRO A 90 -16.28 -10.59 9.08
CA PRO A 90 -16.71 -11.54 10.09
C PRO A 90 -15.80 -12.78 10.11
N LYS A 91 -16.07 -13.71 11.04
CA LYS A 91 -15.35 -15.00 11.16
C LYS A 91 -13.84 -14.85 11.47
N LYS A 92 -13.49 -13.90 12.35
CA LYS A 92 -12.10 -13.60 12.79
C LYS A 92 -11.30 -14.84 13.19
N TRP A 93 -11.92 -15.81 13.88
CA TRP A 93 -11.28 -17.08 14.23
C TRP A 93 -10.80 -17.88 13.02
N LYS A 94 -11.56 -17.91 11.92
CA LYS A 94 -11.13 -18.57 10.67
C LYS A 94 -9.95 -17.85 10.04
N LEU A 95 -9.95 -16.51 10.05
CA LEU A 95 -8.82 -15.71 9.56
C LEU A 95 -7.55 -16.00 10.36
N VAL A 96 -7.64 -16.05 11.70
CA VAL A 96 -6.50 -16.43 12.56
C VAL A 96 -6.02 -17.85 12.25
N LEU A 97 -6.91 -18.83 12.17
CA LEU A 97 -6.54 -20.22 11.88
C LEU A 97 -5.85 -20.36 10.52
N TYR A 98 -6.40 -19.74 9.47
CA TYR A 98 -5.77 -19.74 8.15
C TYR A 98 -4.43 -19.00 8.16
N SER A 99 -4.26 -17.98 9.00
CA SER A 99 -3.00 -17.23 9.10
C SER A 99 -1.91 -18.11 9.67
N ILE A 100 -2.22 -18.86 10.73
CA ILE A 100 -1.31 -19.84 11.32
C ILE A 100 -1.00 -20.93 10.30
N LEU A 101 -2.03 -21.53 9.68
CA LEU A 101 -1.87 -22.58 8.67
C LEU A 101 -0.94 -22.16 7.54
N TRP A 102 -1.19 -21.02 6.90
CA TRP A 102 -0.37 -20.56 5.78
C TRP A 102 1.03 -20.14 6.21
N SER A 103 1.20 -19.55 7.40
CA SER A 103 2.52 -19.18 7.91
C SER A 103 3.37 -20.42 8.16
N VAL A 104 2.80 -21.46 8.79
CA VAL A 104 3.49 -22.75 9.01
C VAL A 104 3.85 -23.39 7.68
N LEU A 105 2.91 -23.47 6.74
CA LEU A 105 3.18 -24.05 5.43
C LEU A 105 4.31 -23.32 4.69
N LEU A 106 4.27 -21.99 4.62
CA LEU A 106 5.31 -21.21 3.94
C LEU A 106 6.67 -21.27 4.65
N LEU A 107 6.71 -21.37 5.99
CA LEU A 107 7.96 -21.56 6.74
C LEU A 107 8.58 -22.93 6.47
N VAL A 108 7.77 -23.96 6.25
CA VAL A 108 8.23 -25.35 6.08
C VAL A 108 8.58 -25.67 4.62
N ILE A 109 7.97 -25.01 3.63
CA ILE A 109 8.24 -25.26 2.20
C ILE A 109 9.74 -25.33 1.85
N PRO A 110 10.62 -24.42 2.33
CA PRO A 110 12.04 -24.49 2.02
C PRO A 110 12.71 -25.81 2.46
N LEU A 111 12.24 -26.46 3.51
CA LEU A 111 12.79 -27.72 4.01
C LEU A 111 12.58 -28.91 3.05
N ILE A 112 11.77 -28.73 2.01
CA ILE A 112 11.66 -29.69 0.90
C ILE A 112 12.91 -29.64 0.01
N PHE A 113 13.60 -28.50 -0.03
CA PHE A 113 14.70 -28.24 -0.95
C PHE A 113 16.08 -28.16 -0.26
N ILE A 114 16.11 -27.78 1.03
CA ILE A 114 17.33 -27.62 1.81
C ILE A 114 17.23 -28.32 3.16
N ASP A 115 18.37 -28.74 3.71
CA ASP A 115 18.42 -29.36 5.03
C ASP A 115 18.25 -28.33 6.17
N TYR A 116 17.97 -28.85 7.38
CA TYR A 116 17.69 -28.02 8.55
C TYR A 116 18.88 -27.14 8.96
N SER A 117 20.13 -27.60 8.76
CA SER A 117 21.32 -26.84 9.14
C SER A 117 21.50 -25.62 8.22
N GLN A 118 21.33 -25.81 6.91
CA GLN A 118 21.34 -24.73 5.93
C GLN A 118 20.18 -23.75 6.16
N TYR A 119 18.98 -24.25 6.45
CA TYR A 119 17.82 -23.42 6.76
C TYR A 119 18.08 -22.50 7.97
N LYS A 120 18.60 -23.06 9.07
CA LYS A 120 18.95 -22.31 10.28
C LYS A 120 19.99 -21.22 9.98
N LEU A 121 21.02 -21.54 9.20
CA LEU A 121 22.05 -20.59 8.79
C LEU A 121 21.44 -19.41 7.99
N LEU A 122 20.56 -19.70 7.03
CA LEU A 122 19.90 -18.67 6.22
C LEU A 122 19.02 -17.75 7.06
N ILE A 123 18.27 -18.28 8.04
CA ILE A 123 17.46 -17.48 8.96
C ILE A 123 18.34 -16.54 9.79
N TYR A 124 19.45 -17.02 10.35
CA TYR A 124 20.37 -16.15 11.08
C TYR A 124 21.02 -15.09 10.19
N SER A 125 21.45 -15.48 8.99
CA SER A 125 22.03 -14.54 8.02
C SER A 125 21.04 -13.44 7.66
N PHE A 126 19.77 -13.79 7.44
CA PHE A 126 18.71 -12.83 7.16
C PHE A 126 18.44 -11.90 8.37
N GLY A 127 18.40 -12.46 9.59
CA GLY A 127 18.28 -11.67 10.81
C GLY A 127 19.40 -10.65 10.98
N ASN A 128 20.65 -11.05 10.71
CA ASN A 128 21.80 -10.15 10.75
C ASN A 128 21.71 -9.03 9.70
N LEU A 129 21.23 -9.34 8.49
CA LEU A 129 20.99 -8.32 7.47
C LEU A 129 19.95 -7.29 7.95
N LEU A 130 18.82 -7.75 8.51
CA LEU A 130 17.77 -6.85 9.02
C LEU A 130 18.26 -5.95 10.16
N PHE A 131 19.05 -6.49 11.08
CA PHE A 131 19.58 -5.72 12.19
C PHE A 131 20.50 -4.59 11.69
N ASN A 132 21.41 -4.92 10.77
CA ASN A 132 22.38 -3.96 10.23
C ASN A 132 21.79 -2.99 9.19
N ASP A 133 20.59 -3.25 8.66
CA ASP A 133 19.95 -2.41 7.63
C ASP A 133 19.39 -1.07 8.18
N HIS A 134 19.37 -0.88 9.50
CA HIS A 134 18.76 0.29 10.17
C HIS A 134 19.45 1.64 9.89
N THR A 135 20.68 1.65 9.37
CA THR A 135 21.55 2.83 9.32
C THR A 135 21.54 3.61 7.99
N ALA A 136 21.00 3.07 6.89
CA ALA A 136 21.43 3.54 5.57
C ALA A 136 20.59 4.62 4.85
N SER A 137 19.32 4.89 5.20
CA SER A 137 18.53 5.91 4.48
C SER A 137 17.25 6.34 5.20
N HIS A 138 16.77 7.56 4.89
CA HIS A 138 15.43 8.05 5.24
C HIS A 138 14.39 7.73 4.15
N GLY A 139 14.83 7.35 2.94
CA GLY A 139 13.96 6.98 1.81
C GLY A 139 13.02 8.09 1.35
N LEU A 140 12.23 7.80 0.33
CA LEU A 140 11.13 8.65 -0.14
C LEU A 140 9.92 8.41 0.78
N SER A 141 9.96 8.98 1.98
CA SER A 141 9.00 8.71 3.06
C SER A 141 8.68 9.99 3.86
N VAL A 142 7.77 9.91 4.83
CA VAL A 142 7.46 11.02 5.76
C VAL A 142 8.73 11.50 6.46
N ILE A 143 9.56 10.59 6.95
CA ILE A 143 10.80 10.98 7.63
C ILE A 143 11.82 11.59 6.66
N GLY A 144 11.90 11.11 5.42
CA GLY A 144 12.74 11.71 4.38
C GLY A 144 12.33 13.14 4.08
N LEU A 145 11.03 13.38 3.96
CA LEU A 145 10.47 14.71 3.74
C LEU A 145 10.78 15.65 4.91
N LEU A 146 10.45 15.24 6.14
CA LEU A 146 10.71 16.05 7.34
C LEU A 146 12.19 16.38 7.50
N SER A 147 13.07 15.39 7.32
CA SER A 147 14.53 15.60 7.46
C SER A 147 15.03 16.57 6.38
N SER A 148 14.54 16.44 5.14
CA SER A 148 14.95 17.34 4.05
C SER A 148 14.44 18.78 4.20
N TRP A 149 13.30 18.99 4.86
CA TRP A 149 12.69 20.32 4.98
C TRP A 149 13.14 21.08 6.22
N PHE A 150 13.36 20.36 7.32
CA PHE A 150 13.73 20.97 8.61
C PHE A 150 15.22 20.86 8.93
N GLY A 151 16.00 20.13 8.12
CA GLY A 151 17.43 19.92 8.36
C GLY A 151 17.73 19.22 9.68
N ALA A 152 16.77 18.46 10.21
CA ALA A 152 16.83 17.83 11.52
C ALA A 152 16.71 16.31 11.41
N GLU A 153 17.39 15.59 12.31
CA GLU A 153 17.22 14.15 12.43
C GLU A 153 16.00 13.81 13.29
N PHE A 154 15.12 12.98 12.74
CA PHE A 154 13.94 12.50 13.44
C PHE A 154 14.10 11.02 13.81
N ASN A 155 13.59 10.64 14.97
CA ASN A 155 13.55 9.24 15.37
C ASN A 155 12.52 8.48 14.51
N LYS A 156 13.00 7.54 13.69
CA LYS A 156 12.18 6.70 12.79
C LYS A 156 11.02 6.02 13.51
N MET A 157 11.26 5.50 14.71
CA MET A 157 10.26 4.78 15.50
C MET A 157 9.12 5.71 15.91
N TYR A 158 9.42 6.93 16.37
CA TYR A 158 8.38 7.89 16.76
C TYR A 158 7.51 8.32 15.58
N ILE A 159 8.10 8.55 14.41
CA ILE A 159 7.34 8.89 13.19
C ILE A 159 6.43 7.73 12.78
N VAL A 160 6.93 6.49 12.78
CA VAL A 160 6.12 5.30 12.46
C VAL A 160 5.01 5.10 13.48
N LEU A 161 5.30 5.21 14.79
CA LEU A 161 4.29 5.09 15.85
C LEU A 161 3.19 6.14 15.73
N ALA A 162 3.55 7.41 15.47
CA ALA A 162 2.57 8.46 15.19
C ALA A 162 1.71 8.11 13.95
N GLY A 163 2.36 7.59 12.90
CA GLY A 163 1.69 7.08 11.70
C GLY A 163 0.71 5.94 11.99
N VAL A 164 1.08 4.98 12.86
CA VAL A 164 0.19 3.88 13.29
C VAL A 164 -1.01 4.43 14.06
N ILE A 165 -0.78 5.34 15.00
CA ILE A 165 -1.86 5.95 15.79
C ILE A 165 -2.87 6.61 14.84
N VAL A 166 -2.41 7.51 13.96
CA VAL A 166 -3.28 8.22 13.01
C VAL A 166 -3.98 7.27 12.04
N PHE A 167 -3.29 6.23 11.57
CA PHE A 167 -3.85 5.19 10.70
C PHE A 167 -5.03 4.45 11.34
N LEU A 168 -4.96 4.20 12.65
CA LEU A 168 -5.99 3.45 13.38
C LEU A 168 -7.16 4.32 13.87
N ILE A 169 -7.00 5.65 13.97
CA ILE A 169 -8.07 6.58 14.38
C ILE A 169 -9.41 6.29 13.69
N PRO A 170 -9.51 6.24 12.34
CA PRO A 170 -10.81 6.03 11.69
C PRO A 170 -11.43 4.66 12.01
N PHE A 171 -10.65 3.67 12.43
CA PHE A 171 -11.15 2.31 12.66
C PHE A 171 -11.98 2.20 13.94
N VAL A 172 -12.04 3.22 14.79
CA VAL A 172 -13.01 3.27 15.90
C VAL A 172 -14.46 3.28 15.41
N LYS A 173 -14.71 3.62 14.13
CA LYS A 173 -16.04 3.67 13.50
C LYS A 173 -16.54 2.29 13.09
N ILE A 174 -16.70 1.38 14.06
CA ILE A 174 -17.09 -0.02 13.85
C ILE A 174 -18.40 -0.14 13.04
N LYS A 175 -19.36 0.78 13.25
CA LYS A 175 -20.63 0.82 12.51
C LYS A 175 -20.44 0.95 10.99
N GLU A 176 -19.35 1.59 10.56
CA GLU A 176 -19.04 1.82 9.14
C GLU A 176 -18.34 0.62 8.48
N TYR A 177 -17.97 -0.41 9.24
CA TYR A 177 -17.27 -1.58 8.68
C TYR A 177 -18.14 -2.34 7.67
N LYS A 178 -19.47 -2.22 7.76
CA LYS A 178 -20.42 -2.78 6.77
C LYS A 178 -20.38 -2.05 5.42
N ASN A 179 -19.89 -0.81 5.39
CA ASN A 179 -19.90 0.04 4.20
C ASN A 179 -18.70 -0.26 3.29
N TYR A 180 -18.99 -0.65 2.05
CA TYR A 180 -17.96 -1.01 1.06
C TYR A 180 -16.98 0.14 0.80
N THR A 181 -17.48 1.36 0.62
CA THR A 181 -16.64 2.54 0.39
C THR A 181 -15.69 2.79 1.55
N PHE A 182 -16.13 2.59 2.80
CA PHE A 182 -15.27 2.73 3.97
C PHE A 182 -14.14 1.69 3.97
N ARG A 183 -14.45 0.42 3.67
CA ARG A 183 -13.44 -0.64 3.55
C ARG A 183 -12.47 -0.39 2.39
N LEU A 184 -12.95 0.16 1.27
CA LEU A 184 -12.11 0.49 0.12
C LEU A 184 -11.20 1.70 0.40
N LEU A 185 -11.68 2.70 1.15
CA LEU A 185 -10.84 3.78 1.69
C LEU A 185 -9.76 3.23 2.65
N ALA A 186 -10.10 2.23 3.48
CA ALA A 186 -9.13 1.56 4.34
C ALA A 186 -8.04 0.85 3.52
N LEU A 187 -8.40 0.17 2.42
CA LEU A 187 -7.44 -0.41 1.49
C LEU A 187 -6.54 0.67 0.85
N SER A 188 -7.12 1.77 0.37
CA SER A 188 -6.36 2.89 -0.19
C SER A 188 -5.37 3.47 0.83
N SER A 189 -5.83 3.67 2.06
CA SER A 189 -5.00 4.13 3.18
C SER A 189 -3.86 3.17 3.46
N LEU A 190 -4.15 1.86 3.57
CA LEU A 190 -3.16 0.80 3.77
C LEU A 190 -2.07 0.83 2.69
N LEU A 191 -2.46 0.88 1.41
CA LEU A 191 -1.55 0.88 0.26
C LEU A 191 -0.61 2.09 0.28
N ILE A 192 -1.08 3.26 0.68
CA ILE A 192 -0.24 4.45 0.80
C ILE A 192 0.64 4.36 2.06
N TRP A 193 0.05 3.98 3.20
CA TRP A 193 0.71 3.92 4.50
C TRP A 193 1.98 3.08 4.49
N VAL A 194 1.91 1.87 3.91
CA VAL A 194 3.06 0.94 3.83
C VAL A 194 4.25 1.48 3.03
N VAL A 195 4.04 2.53 2.23
CA VAL A 195 5.11 3.20 1.48
C VAL A 195 5.58 4.44 2.23
N ILE A 196 4.66 5.34 2.62
CA ILE A 196 5.04 6.64 3.16
C ILE A 196 5.68 6.53 4.56
N PHE A 197 5.41 5.46 5.31
CA PHE A 197 6.05 5.16 6.60
C PHE A 197 7.16 4.11 6.49
N ASN A 198 7.55 3.73 5.27
CA ASN A 198 8.71 2.88 5.03
C ASN A 198 9.94 3.74 4.69
N HIS A 199 10.90 3.78 5.60
CA HIS A 199 12.16 4.53 5.42
C HIS A 199 13.09 3.95 4.34
N LYS A 200 12.76 2.79 3.77
CA LYS A 200 13.43 2.17 2.60
C LYS A 200 12.63 2.35 1.31
N ALA A 201 11.56 3.15 1.31
CA ALA A 201 10.79 3.39 0.10
C ALA A 201 11.65 4.11 -0.95
N GLU A 202 11.72 3.53 -2.13
CA GLU A 202 12.38 4.10 -3.31
C GLU A 202 11.34 4.49 -4.36
N SER A 203 11.77 5.16 -5.44
CA SER A 203 10.85 5.56 -6.52
C SER A 203 10.01 4.38 -7.06
N PRO A 204 10.57 3.19 -7.35
CA PRO A 204 9.81 2.01 -7.75
C PRO A 204 8.76 1.51 -6.74
N THR A 205 8.88 1.87 -5.46
CA THR A 205 7.94 1.44 -4.40
C THR A 205 6.60 2.16 -4.51
N TYR A 206 6.59 3.34 -5.12
CA TYR A 206 5.40 4.19 -5.21
C TYR A 206 4.29 3.63 -6.11
N VAL A 207 4.52 2.58 -6.90
CA VAL A 207 3.43 1.83 -7.53
C VAL A 207 2.39 1.34 -6.51
N ILE A 208 2.80 0.99 -5.29
CA ILE A 208 1.89 0.57 -4.22
C ILE A 208 1.05 1.77 -3.74
N ALA A 209 1.71 2.88 -3.39
CA ALA A 209 1.03 4.10 -2.92
C ALA A 209 0.10 4.68 -3.99
N MET A 210 0.57 4.76 -5.24
CA MET A 210 -0.24 5.22 -6.36
C MET A 210 -1.41 4.28 -6.66
N THR A 211 -1.30 2.97 -6.39
CA THR A 211 -2.46 2.06 -6.44
C THR A 211 -3.53 2.50 -5.45
N GLY A 212 -3.14 2.81 -4.22
CA GLY A 212 -4.07 3.36 -3.21
C GLY A 212 -4.66 4.71 -3.61
N ALA A 213 -3.83 5.63 -4.12
CA ALA A 213 -4.26 6.95 -4.56
C ALA A 213 -5.21 6.88 -5.77
N ALA A 214 -4.96 5.99 -6.73
CA ALA A 214 -5.81 5.80 -7.91
C ALA A 214 -7.17 5.19 -7.52
N ILE A 215 -7.20 4.20 -6.62
CA ILE A 215 -8.44 3.64 -6.09
C ILE A 215 -9.23 4.73 -5.36
N TRP A 216 -8.58 5.50 -4.46
CA TRP A 216 -9.22 6.60 -3.75
C TRP A 216 -9.79 7.64 -4.72
N PHE A 217 -8.98 8.07 -5.68
CA PHE A 217 -9.40 9.09 -6.65
C PHE A 217 -10.59 8.63 -7.47
N VAL A 218 -10.66 7.36 -7.87
CA VAL A 218 -11.78 6.83 -8.64
C VAL A 218 -13.09 6.86 -7.85
N ILE A 219 -13.05 6.50 -6.57
CA ILE A 219 -14.26 6.44 -5.73
C ILE A 219 -14.62 7.77 -5.06
N SER A 220 -13.68 8.71 -4.98
CA SER A 220 -13.92 10.01 -4.38
C SER A 220 -14.80 10.89 -5.25
N GLU A 221 -15.50 11.84 -4.64
CA GLU A 221 -16.14 12.92 -5.39
C GLU A 221 -15.11 13.71 -6.20
N LYS A 222 -15.49 14.11 -7.42
CA LYS A 222 -14.62 14.84 -8.35
C LYS A 222 -14.70 16.35 -8.13
N ASN A 223 -14.48 16.77 -6.89
CA ASN A 223 -14.37 18.19 -6.54
C ASN A 223 -12.97 18.74 -6.85
N LYS A 224 -12.84 20.08 -6.87
CA LYS A 224 -11.58 20.76 -7.22
C LYS A 224 -10.40 20.30 -6.36
N LEU A 225 -10.61 20.08 -5.06
CA LEU A 225 -9.57 19.65 -4.14
C LEU A 225 -9.05 18.26 -4.49
N ASN A 226 -9.94 17.27 -4.63
CA ASN A 226 -9.54 15.89 -4.93
C ASN A 226 -8.87 15.77 -6.29
N ILE A 227 -9.35 16.53 -7.30
CA ILE A 227 -8.72 16.61 -8.62
C ILE A 227 -7.32 17.22 -8.51
N ALA A 228 -7.17 18.34 -7.79
CA ALA A 228 -5.87 18.99 -7.60
C ALA A 228 -4.87 18.09 -6.87
N LEU A 229 -5.30 17.41 -5.80
CA LEU A 229 -4.46 16.48 -5.04
C LEU A 229 -3.98 15.32 -5.92
N PHE A 230 -4.88 14.72 -6.70
CA PHE A 230 -4.51 13.61 -7.57
C PHE A 230 -3.64 14.07 -8.75
N ALA A 231 -3.93 15.24 -9.34
CA ALA A 231 -3.09 15.82 -10.38
C ALA A 231 -1.66 16.09 -9.85
N LEU A 232 -1.54 16.63 -8.62
CA LEU A 232 -0.26 16.81 -7.95
C LEU A 232 0.47 15.48 -7.75
N ALA A 233 -0.23 14.42 -7.37
CA ALA A 233 0.34 13.08 -7.27
C ALA A 233 0.82 12.55 -8.62
N PHE A 234 0.01 12.66 -9.66
CA PHE A 234 0.42 12.23 -10.99
C PHE A 234 1.66 12.99 -11.48
N LEU A 235 1.70 14.31 -11.30
CA LEU A 235 2.84 15.15 -11.70
C LEU A 235 4.11 14.87 -10.88
N LEU A 236 4.04 15.00 -9.56
CA LEU A 236 5.23 14.93 -8.70
C LEU A 236 5.61 13.50 -8.31
N THR A 237 4.66 12.57 -8.22
CA THR A 237 4.96 11.18 -7.89
C THR A 237 5.33 10.40 -9.15
N SER A 238 4.44 10.38 -10.15
CA SER A 238 4.60 9.53 -11.33
C SER A 238 5.51 10.11 -12.41
N LEU A 239 5.35 11.41 -12.75
CA LEU A 239 6.10 12.00 -13.86
C LEU A 239 7.47 12.55 -13.46
N SER A 240 7.64 13.05 -12.24
CA SER A 240 8.90 13.67 -11.79
C SER A 240 10.17 12.80 -11.91
N PRO A 241 10.11 11.45 -11.78
CA PRO A 241 11.28 10.60 -11.98
C PRO A 241 11.58 10.34 -13.46
N THR A 242 10.63 10.60 -14.36
CA THR A 242 10.76 10.37 -15.80
C THR A 242 11.54 11.50 -16.48
N ASP A 243 11.87 11.32 -17.76
CA ASP A 243 12.55 12.34 -18.56
C ASP A 243 11.62 13.45 -19.07
N ILE A 244 10.31 13.38 -18.75
CA ILE A 244 9.37 14.48 -18.98
C ILE A 244 9.74 15.69 -18.11
N PHE A 245 10.26 15.46 -16.91
CA PHE A 245 10.71 16.54 -16.03
C PHE A 245 12.15 16.98 -16.40
N PRO A 246 12.41 18.29 -16.57
CA PRO A 246 13.75 18.80 -16.78
C PRO A 246 14.72 18.32 -15.69
N ARG A 247 15.91 17.86 -16.11
CA ARG A 247 16.93 17.31 -15.19
C ARG A 247 17.27 18.25 -14.04
N PHE A 248 17.33 19.56 -14.32
CA PHE A 248 17.57 20.60 -13.32
C PHE A 248 16.48 20.61 -12.25
N ILE A 249 15.20 20.62 -12.64
CA ILE A 249 14.07 20.58 -11.68
C ILE A 249 14.14 19.30 -10.84
N ARG A 250 14.41 18.16 -11.48
CA ARG A 250 14.48 16.86 -10.82
C ARG A 250 15.60 16.79 -9.78
N ASN A 251 16.80 17.28 -10.12
CA ASN A 251 17.98 17.14 -9.26
C ASN A 251 18.11 18.25 -8.21
N GLU A 252 17.67 19.48 -8.51
CA GLU A 252 17.80 20.61 -7.57
C GLU A 252 16.58 20.77 -6.65
N TYR A 253 15.39 20.32 -7.08
CA TYR A 253 14.15 20.51 -6.32
C TYR A 253 13.50 19.19 -5.92
N ILE A 254 13.24 18.28 -6.86
CA ILE A 254 12.44 17.08 -6.55
C ILE A 254 13.18 16.14 -5.60
N LYS A 255 14.42 15.78 -5.92
CA LYS A 255 15.21 14.82 -5.11
C LYS A 255 15.62 15.41 -3.75
N PRO A 256 16.19 16.62 -3.65
CA PRO A 256 16.69 17.12 -2.37
C PRO A 256 15.58 17.32 -1.34
N PHE A 257 14.40 17.78 -1.78
CA PHE A 257 13.25 18.02 -0.90
C PHE A 257 12.27 16.85 -0.83
N THR A 258 12.63 15.67 -1.33
CA THR A 258 11.81 14.45 -1.27
C THR A 258 10.39 14.65 -1.83
N LEU A 259 10.23 15.51 -2.85
CA LEU A 259 8.91 15.97 -3.31
C LEU A 259 8.07 14.89 -3.98
N LYS A 260 8.68 13.76 -4.40
CA LYS A 260 7.93 12.58 -4.88
C LYS A 260 6.98 12.04 -3.80
N ALA A 261 7.37 12.11 -2.52
CA ALA A 261 6.58 11.55 -1.42
C ALA A 261 5.39 12.43 -1.03
N LEU A 262 5.55 13.74 -1.19
CA LEU A 262 4.61 14.75 -0.67
C LEU A 262 3.15 14.52 -1.08
N PRO A 263 2.81 14.27 -2.36
CA PRO A 263 1.41 14.16 -2.75
C PRO A 263 0.71 12.96 -2.12
N CYS A 264 1.41 11.81 -2.02
CA CYS A 264 0.86 10.62 -1.39
C CYS A 264 0.64 10.84 0.11
N ILE A 265 1.52 11.58 0.80
CA ILE A 265 1.33 11.95 2.21
C ILE A 265 0.07 12.81 2.39
N ILE A 266 -0.12 13.84 1.55
CA ILE A 266 -1.30 14.71 1.63
C ILE A 266 -2.58 13.93 1.30
N ILE A 267 -2.56 13.10 0.25
CA ILE A 267 -3.70 12.23 -0.09
C ILE A 267 -4.02 11.27 1.06
N TRP A 268 -3.01 10.72 1.73
CA TRP A 268 -3.23 9.84 2.87
C TRP A 268 -3.95 10.54 4.02
N PHE A 269 -3.52 11.76 4.41
CA PHE A 269 -4.25 12.56 5.40
C PHE A 269 -5.67 12.89 4.96
N LYS A 270 -5.88 13.16 3.65
CA LYS A 270 -7.22 13.37 3.10
C LYS A 270 -8.10 12.11 3.20
N ILE A 271 -7.56 10.93 2.94
CA ILE A 271 -8.26 9.66 3.13
C ILE A 271 -8.61 9.44 4.59
N ILE A 272 -7.67 9.67 5.52
CA ILE A 272 -7.93 9.57 6.97
C ILE A 272 -9.06 10.51 7.37
N TYR A 273 -9.03 11.77 6.92
CA TYR A 273 -10.10 12.74 7.15
C TYR A 273 -11.45 12.22 6.61
N ASP A 274 -11.50 11.76 5.36
CA ASP A 274 -12.70 11.22 4.72
C ASP A 274 -13.30 10.04 5.50
N MET A 275 -12.45 9.18 6.06
CA MET A 275 -12.89 8.06 6.90
C MET A 275 -13.41 8.54 8.26
N ILE A 276 -12.76 9.52 8.89
CA ILE A 276 -13.20 10.10 10.17
C ILE A 276 -14.58 10.75 10.03
N VAL A 277 -14.78 11.56 8.99
CA VAL A 277 -16.05 12.25 8.76
C VAL A 277 -17.06 11.41 7.97
N PHE A 278 -16.72 10.16 7.64
CA PHE A 278 -17.56 9.28 6.84
C PHE A 278 -18.97 9.18 7.43
N LYS A 279 -19.98 9.44 6.59
CA LYS A 279 -21.38 9.22 6.90
C LYS A 279 -21.97 8.44 5.73
N GLU A 280 -22.73 7.39 6.04
CA GLU A 280 -23.47 6.65 5.04
C GLU A 280 -24.51 7.59 4.40
N ASN A 281 -24.21 8.09 3.20
CA ASN A 281 -25.16 8.91 2.44
C ASN A 281 -26.26 7.98 1.91
N SER A 282 -27.49 8.17 2.43
CA SER A 282 -28.71 7.45 2.04
C SER A 282 -29.05 7.52 0.54
N LYS A 283 -28.39 8.40 -0.24
CA LYS A 283 -28.55 8.50 -1.69
C LYS A 283 -27.94 7.32 -2.49
N ASN A 284 -26.98 6.58 -1.93
CA ASN A 284 -26.38 5.43 -2.62
C ASN A 284 -27.13 4.11 -2.40
N ALA A 285 -28.17 4.09 -1.57
CA ALA A 285 -29.01 2.91 -1.37
C ALA A 285 -29.95 2.63 -2.56
N ASN A 286 -30.30 3.65 -3.34
CA ASN A 286 -31.33 3.54 -4.39
C ASN A 286 -30.80 3.37 -5.82
N ASN A 287 -29.49 3.39 -6.04
CA ASN A 287 -28.90 3.25 -7.39
C ASN A 287 -28.33 1.85 -7.69
N HIS A 288 -28.48 0.89 -6.76
CA HIS A 288 -27.85 -0.43 -6.86
C HIS A 288 -28.77 -1.60 -6.44
N SER A 289 -30.09 -1.41 -6.51
CA SER A 289 -31.05 -2.53 -6.58
C SER A 289 -31.07 -3.12 -7.99
#